data_AF-C9Z6Z1-F1
#
_entry.id   AF-C9Z6Z1-F1
#
_cell.length_a   1.000
_cell.length_b   1.000
_cell.length_c   1.000
_cell.angle_alpha   90.00
_cell.angle_beta   90.00
_cell.angle_gamma   90.00
#
_symmetry.space_group_name_H-M   'P 1'
#
loop_
_entity.id
_entity.type
_entity.pdbx_description
1 polymer ?
#
loop_
_entity_poly.entity_id
_entity_poly.type
_entity_poly.pdbx_seq_one_letter_code
_entity_poly.pdbx_strand_id
1 'polypeptide(L)'
;MPFMPGVRTCVRSVVVAGSAVVFAAAMALGAAGPARASATGSTAVGTFDYDVRGVGVRVPVGCFLTHTIDGSGRRITGQSAGVDCAGLAATFSRFCNWRIDFAYADTDNRTYRTSRGATHAECRGNPLRRAVPQRLPKFGKACAKFHVNGKLRAVQCHYITR
;
A
#
# COMPACT_ATOMS: atom_id res chain seq x y z
N MET A 1 20.38 11.32 -101.06
CA MET A 1 21.43 12.28 -100.67
C MET A 1 22.18 11.68 -99.47
N PRO A 2 23.50 11.46 -99.57
CA PRO A 2 24.33 10.86 -98.52
C PRO A 2 24.98 11.92 -97.60
N PHE A 3 25.76 11.44 -96.62
CA PHE A 3 26.76 12.12 -95.76
C PHE A 3 26.32 12.77 -94.42
N MET A 4 26.72 12.11 -93.31
CA MET A 4 27.14 12.70 -92.01
C MET A 4 28.55 13.37 -92.15
N PRO A 5 29.27 13.96 -91.14
CA PRO A 5 29.05 14.13 -89.68
C PRO A 5 29.50 15.49 -89.06
N GLY A 6 29.35 15.66 -87.73
CA GLY A 6 30.01 16.68 -86.89
C GLY A 6 29.71 16.47 -85.38
N VAL A 7 30.51 15.72 -84.62
CA VAL A 7 31.66 16.10 -83.75
C VAL A 7 31.29 16.71 -82.36
N ARG A 8 31.53 15.89 -81.31
CA ARG A 8 32.07 16.13 -79.92
C ARG A 8 31.37 17.19 -79.03
N THR A 9 31.14 16.98 -77.73
CA THR A 9 32.13 16.71 -76.66
C THR A 9 31.43 16.36 -75.33
N CYS A 10 32.14 15.59 -74.48
CA CYS A 10 31.89 15.29 -73.05
C CYS A 10 31.39 16.45 -72.18
N VAL A 11 30.64 16.17 -71.10
CA VAL A 11 31.05 16.38 -69.68
C VAL A 11 30.07 15.67 -68.71
N ARG A 12 30.58 14.60 -68.09
CA ARG A 12 30.60 14.19 -66.66
C ARG A 12 29.60 14.76 -65.62
N SER A 13 29.13 13.81 -64.77
CA SER A 13 28.87 13.90 -63.30
C SER A 13 27.42 14.29 -62.89
N VAL A 14 26.76 13.83 -61.80
CA VAL A 14 27.13 13.16 -60.53
C VAL A 14 25.94 12.29 -60.03
N VAL A 15 26.28 11.12 -59.48
CA VAL A 15 25.66 10.25 -58.45
C VAL A 15 24.62 10.89 -57.50
N VAL A 16 23.52 10.19 -57.14
CA VAL A 16 23.13 9.90 -55.73
C VAL A 16 22.21 8.66 -55.70
N ALA A 17 22.68 7.62 -55.02
CA ALA A 17 21.93 6.41 -54.67
C ALA A 17 20.90 6.70 -53.57
N GLY A 18 19.63 6.36 -53.82
CA GLY A 18 18.57 6.43 -52.82
C GLY A 18 18.65 5.27 -51.84
N SER A 19 19.02 5.55 -50.59
CA SER A 19 18.94 4.60 -49.48
C SER A 19 17.58 4.74 -48.80
N ALA A 20 16.70 3.75 -48.95
CA ALA A 20 15.45 3.67 -48.20
C ALA A 20 15.73 3.19 -46.77
N VAL A 21 15.54 4.07 -45.79
CA VAL A 21 15.63 3.74 -44.36
C VAL A 21 14.28 3.21 -43.89
N VAL A 22 14.21 1.94 -43.55
CA VAL A 22 13.04 1.32 -42.90
C VAL A 22 13.12 1.61 -41.40
N PHE A 23 12.24 2.46 -40.88
CA PHE A 23 12.09 2.68 -39.44
C PHE A 23 11.32 1.51 -38.81
N ALA A 24 12.03 0.62 -38.12
CA ALA A 24 11.43 -0.39 -37.26
C ALA A 24 11.03 0.26 -35.91
N ALA A 25 9.73 0.52 -35.71
CA ALA A 25 9.20 0.95 -34.43
C ALA A 25 9.12 -0.24 -33.46
N ALA A 26 10.11 -0.38 -32.59
CA ALA A 26 10.05 -1.31 -31.47
C ALA A 26 9.09 -0.76 -30.39
N MET A 27 7.88 -1.29 -30.33
CA MET A 27 6.96 -1.09 -29.21
C MET A 27 7.56 -1.77 -27.97
N ALA A 28 8.18 -1.00 -27.08
CA ALA A 28 8.56 -1.47 -25.76
C ALA A 28 7.27 -1.74 -24.96
N LEU A 29 6.87 -3.01 -24.86
CA LEU A 29 5.89 -3.42 -23.86
C LEU A 29 6.47 -3.10 -22.49
N GLY A 30 5.95 -2.07 -21.82
CA GLY A 30 6.26 -1.80 -20.42
C GLY A 30 5.93 -3.04 -19.60
N ALA A 31 6.95 -3.69 -19.05
CA ALA A 31 6.76 -4.80 -18.13
C ALA A 31 5.92 -4.32 -16.94
N ALA A 32 4.83 -5.04 -16.64
CA ALA A 32 4.08 -4.81 -15.41
C ALA A 32 5.03 -4.96 -14.21
N GLY A 33 5.26 -3.86 -13.48
CA GLY A 33 6.09 -3.87 -12.28
C GLY A 33 5.52 -4.82 -11.23
N PRO A 34 6.35 -5.31 -10.29
CA PRO A 34 5.89 -6.21 -9.24
C PRO A 34 4.83 -5.53 -8.37
N ALA A 35 3.70 -6.21 -8.19
CA ALA A 35 2.64 -5.82 -7.27
C ALA A 35 3.19 -5.65 -5.85
N ARG A 36 3.27 -4.42 -5.33
CA ARG A 36 3.66 -4.18 -3.93
C ARG A 36 2.42 -4.38 -3.05
N ALA A 37 2.43 -5.40 -2.19
CA ALA A 37 1.47 -5.48 -1.08
C ALA A 37 2.12 -5.22 0.28
N SER A 38 3.41 -4.84 0.29
CA SER A 38 4.09 -4.38 1.50
C SER A 38 3.81 -2.90 1.74
N ALA A 39 3.27 -2.59 2.91
CA ALA A 39 2.99 -1.23 3.33
C ALA A 39 3.02 -1.13 4.86
N THR A 40 3.62 -0.05 5.37
CA THR A 40 3.59 0.32 6.78
C THR A 40 3.14 1.75 6.90
N GLY A 41 2.26 2.03 7.86
CA GLY A 41 1.83 3.38 8.15
C GLY A 41 1.25 3.46 9.55
N SER A 42 1.14 4.69 10.04
CA SER A 42 0.69 4.96 11.40
C SER A 42 -0.40 6.04 11.38
N THR A 43 -1.29 5.98 12.36
CA THR A 43 -2.33 7.00 12.56
C THR A 43 -2.41 7.35 14.03
N ALA A 44 -2.54 8.64 14.34
CA ALA A 44 -2.63 9.10 15.72
C ALA A 44 -3.86 8.51 16.42
N VAL A 45 -3.67 8.07 17.66
CA VAL A 45 -4.73 7.77 18.61
C VAL A 45 -5.00 9.07 19.37
N GLY A 46 -6.19 9.65 19.18
CA GLY A 46 -6.58 10.87 19.88
C GLY A 46 -6.70 10.66 21.40
N THR A 47 -6.79 11.76 22.15
CA THR A 47 -7.09 11.69 23.59
C THR A 47 -8.46 11.08 23.81
N PHE A 48 -8.58 10.21 24.80
CA PHE A 48 -9.89 9.75 25.25
C PHE A 48 -9.89 9.31 26.70
N ASP A 49 -11.07 9.38 27.29
CA ASP A 49 -11.39 8.87 28.60
C ASP A 49 -12.28 7.62 28.49
N TYR A 50 -12.16 6.73 29.47
CA TYR A 50 -13.03 5.58 29.63
C TYR A 50 -12.97 5.01 31.05
N ASP A 51 -14.08 4.42 31.49
CA ASP A 51 -14.15 3.74 32.80
C ASP A 51 -13.85 2.26 32.68
N VAL A 52 -13.07 1.76 33.64
CA VAL A 52 -12.80 0.34 33.84
C VAL A 52 -13.11 0.02 35.28
N ARG A 53 -14.17 -0.75 35.53
CA ARG A 53 -14.58 -1.17 36.88
C ARG A 53 -14.77 0.02 37.84
N GLY A 54 -15.31 1.14 37.35
CA GLY A 54 -15.55 2.35 38.15
C GLY A 54 -14.32 3.26 38.33
N VAL A 55 -13.17 2.91 37.76
CA VAL A 55 -11.98 3.77 37.72
C VAL A 55 -11.87 4.45 36.35
N GLY A 56 -11.82 5.79 36.35
CA GLY A 56 -11.59 6.57 35.14
C GLY A 56 -10.15 6.45 34.67
N VAL A 57 -9.97 6.14 33.39
CA VAL A 57 -8.67 6.05 32.71
C VAL A 57 -8.61 7.09 31.60
N ARG A 58 -7.57 7.93 31.64
CA ARG A 58 -7.26 8.91 30.59
C ARG A 58 -6.09 8.43 29.74
N VAL A 59 -6.29 8.39 28.42
CA VAL A 59 -5.21 8.22 27.45
C VAL A 59 -4.92 9.57 26.81
N PRO A 60 -3.73 10.16 27.03
CA PRO A 60 -3.34 11.41 26.38
C PRO A 60 -2.98 11.20 24.90
N VAL A 61 -2.86 12.30 24.15
CA VAL A 61 -2.21 12.28 22.82
C VAL A 61 -0.78 11.77 22.90
N GLY A 62 -0.27 11.20 21.80
CA GLY A 62 1.10 10.71 21.69
C GLY A 62 1.19 9.19 21.49
N CYS A 63 0.07 8.51 21.29
CA CYS A 63 0.00 7.12 20.86
C CYS A 63 -0.38 7.02 19.38
N PHE A 64 0.12 5.99 18.69
CA PHE A 64 -0.05 5.81 17.25
C PHE A 64 -0.39 4.36 16.95
N LEU A 65 -1.48 4.13 16.20
CA LEU A 65 -1.79 2.83 15.63
C LEU A 65 -0.95 2.63 14.38
N THR A 66 0.05 1.76 14.46
CA THR A 66 0.87 1.32 13.33
C THR A 66 0.28 0.05 12.76
N HIS A 67 0.13 -0.01 11.43
CA HIS A 67 -0.30 -1.21 10.71
C HIS A 67 0.69 -1.48 9.60
N THR A 68 1.22 -2.71 9.61
CA THR A 68 2.16 -3.24 8.64
C THR A 68 1.53 -4.43 7.94
N ILE A 69 1.68 -4.46 6.61
CA ILE A 69 1.36 -5.60 5.75
C ILE A 69 2.63 -5.89 4.95
N ASP A 70 2.94 -7.17 4.79
CA ASP A 70 3.99 -7.68 3.93
C ASP A 70 3.39 -8.63 2.90
N GLY A 71 3.84 -8.52 1.65
CA GLY A 71 3.46 -9.46 0.60
C GLY A 71 3.47 -8.85 -0.80
N SER A 72 2.77 -9.52 -1.71
CA SER A 72 2.62 -9.08 -3.10
C SER A 72 1.23 -9.37 -3.65
N GLY A 73 0.66 -8.39 -4.35
CA GLY A 73 -0.70 -8.45 -4.87
C GLY A 73 -1.72 -8.85 -3.80
N ARG A 74 -2.49 -9.91 -4.06
CA ARG A 74 -3.48 -10.44 -3.09
C ARG A 74 -2.88 -11.36 -2.03
N ARG A 75 -1.59 -11.68 -2.07
CA ARG A 75 -0.95 -12.59 -1.11
C ARG A 75 -0.30 -11.77 0.01
N ILE A 76 -0.81 -11.94 1.22
CA ILE A 76 -0.26 -11.37 2.46
C ILE A 76 0.58 -12.45 3.14
N THR A 77 1.87 -12.21 3.29
CA THR A 77 2.82 -13.08 4.01
C THR A 77 3.00 -12.65 5.46
N GLY A 78 2.76 -11.37 5.77
CA GLY A 78 2.80 -10.82 7.12
C GLY A 78 1.75 -9.73 7.28
N GLN A 79 1.10 -9.68 8.43
CA GLN A 79 0.26 -8.54 8.80
C GLN A 79 0.29 -8.37 10.30
N SER A 80 0.53 -7.15 10.75
CA SER A 80 0.50 -6.81 12.16
C SER A 80 0.01 -5.40 12.38
N ALA A 81 -0.60 -5.15 13.53
CA ALA A 81 -0.85 -3.81 13.97
C ALA A 81 -0.62 -3.70 15.47
N GLY A 82 -0.06 -2.58 15.88
CA GLY A 82 0.21 -2.27 17.26
C GLY A 82 0.00 -0.80 17.57
N VAL A 83 -0.10 -0.48 18.84
CA VAL A 83 -0.20 0.90 19.30
C VAL A 83 1.05 1.25 20.06
N ASP A 84 1.86 2.15 19.52
CA ASP A 84 3.09 2.60 20.16
C ASP A 84 2.90 4.02 20.68
N CYS A 85 3.35 4.28 21.90
CA CYS A 85 3.23 5.59 22.54
C CYS A 85 4.62 6.22 22.75
N ALA A 86 4.71 7.55 22.64
CA ALA A 86 5.93 8.32 22.81
C ALA A 86 5.78 9.41 23.88
N GLY A 87 6.90 9.85 24.45
CA GLY A 87 6.94 10.88 25.50
C GLY A 87 6.13 10.48 26.74
N LEU A 88 5.40 11.43 27.33
CA LEU A 88 4.57 11.18 28.52
C LEU A 88 3.49 10.12 28.27
N ALA A 89 3.00 10.00 27.03
CA ALA A 89 2.01 8.99 26.69
C ALA A 89 2.56 7.57 26.85
N ALA A 90 3.86 7.33 26.64
CA ALA A 90 4.48 6.02 26.84
C ALA A 90 4.43 5.57 28.31
N THR A 91 4.54 6.53 29.24
CA THR A 91 4.53 6.26 30.68
C THR A 91 3.10 6.03 31.20
N PHE A 92 2.16 6.89 30.81
CA PHE A 92 0.83 6.96 31.43
C PHE A 92 -0.26 6.21 30.65
N SER A 93 -0.06 5.91 29.37
CA SER A 93 -1.10 5.24 28.58
C SER A 93 -1.14 3.75 28.87
N ARG A 94 -2.27 3.31 29.42
CA ARG A 94 -2.63 1.90 29.52
C ARG A 94 -3.98 1.70 28.85
N PHE A 95 -4.04 0.67 28.03
CA PHE A 95 -5.25 0.29 27.31
C PHE A 95 -5.80 -0.97 27.97
N CYS A 96 -7.01 -0.91 28.49
CA CYS A 96 -7.74 -2.05 29.05
C CYS A 96 -8.90 -2.42 28.13
N ASN A 97 -9.36 -3.68 28.18
CA ASN A 97 -10.42 -4.18 27.30
C ASN A 97 -10.14 -3.86 25.82
N TRP A 98 -8.89 -4.00 25.42
CA TRP A 98 -8.43 -3.58 24.11
C TRP A 98 -8.56 -4.71 23.09
N ARG A 99 -8.74 -4.34 21.82
CA ARG A 99 -8.85 -5.29 20.71
C ARG A 99 -8.35 -4.62 19.43
N ILE A 100 -7.67 -5.38 18.59
CA ILE A 100 -7.31 -4.95 17.22
C ILE A 100 -8.02 -5.85 16.24
N ASP A 101 -8.80 -5.27 15.32
CA ASP A 101 -9.47 -5.99 14.23
C ASP A 101 -8.77 -5.70 12.90
N PHE A 102 -8.78 -6.67 11.99
CA PHE A 102 -8.36 -6.45 10.60
C PHE A 102 -9.57 -6.52 9.69
N ALA A 103 -9.88 -5.45 8.98
CA ALA A 103 -10.99 -5.37 8.04
C ALA A 103 -10.47 -5.31 6.60
N TYR A 104 -11.11 -6.06 5.70
CA TYR A 104 -10.75 -6.11 4.29
C TYR A 104 -11.97 -5.71 3.45
N ALA A 105 -11.78 -4.73 2.58
CA ALA A 105 -12.79 -4.23 1.65
C ALA A 105 -12.29 -4.33 0.21
N ASP A 106 -13.22 -4.43 -0.74
CA ASP A 106 -12.89 -4.35 -2.15
C ASP A 106 -12.68 -2.90 -2.63
N THR A 107 -12.43 -2.73 -3.93
CA THR A 107 -12.21 -1.41 -4.56
C THR A 107 -13.45 -0.51 -4.49
N ASP A 108 -14.63 -1.08 -4.29
CA ASP A 108 -15.89 -0.36 -4.14
C ASP A 108 -16.20 -0.06 -2.66
N ASN A 109 -15.19 -0.19 -1.78
CA ASN A 109 -15.29 -0.03 -0.32
C ASN A 109 -16.26 -1.00 0.38
N ARG A 110 -16.66 -2.11 -0.25
CA ARG A 110 -17.51 -3.11 0.41
C ARG A 110 -16.64 -4.04 1.26
N THR A 111 -16.84 -3.99 2.58
CA THR A 111 -16.13 -4.88 3.51
C THR A 111 -16.62 -6.31 3.30
N TYR A 112 -15.75 -7.19 2.83
CA TYR A 112 -16.09 -8.60 2.59
C TYR A 112 -15.60 -9.52 3.72
N ARG A 113 -14.70 -9.04 4.59
CA ARG A 113 -14.22 -9.83 5.72
C ARG A 113 -13.71 -8.94 6.84
N THR A 114 -14.04 -9.30 8.08
CA THR A 114 -13.42 -8.76 9.28
C THR A 114 -12.84 -9.91 10.09
N SER A 115 -11.53 -9.91 10.28
CA SER A 115 -10.84 -10.77 11.23
C SER A 115 -10.83 -10.07 12.58
N ARG A 116 -11.78 -10.43 13.45
CA ARG A 116 -11.90 -9.86 14.80
C ARG A 116 -10.79 -10.41 15.71
N GLY A 117 -10.14 -9.54 16.48
CA GLY A 117 -9.15 -9.94 17.49
C GLY A 117 -9.79 -10.44 18.78
N ALA A 118 -8.99 -11.08 19.65
CA ALA A 118 -9.39 -11.32 21.02
C ALA A 118 -9.50 -9.98 21.77
N THR A 119 -10.40 -9.91 22.75
CA THR A 119 -10.46 -8.77 23.66
C THR A 119 -9.58 -9.07 24.86
N HIS A 120 -8.62 -8.20 25.12
CA HIS A 120 -7.65 -8.28 26.20
C HIS A 120 -8.14 -7.45 27.37
N ALA A 121 -8.62 -8.11 28.43
CA ALA A 121 -9.20 -7.44 29.59
C ALA A 121 -8.15 -6.71 30.44
N GLU A 122 -6.91 -7.18 30.39
CA GLU A 122 -5.78 -6.58 31.09
C GLU A 122 -5.42 -5.19 30.56
N CYS A 123 -4.95 -4.33 31.45
CA CYS A 123 -4.44 -3.01 31.11
C CYS A 123 -2.96 -3.12 30.73
N ARG A 124 -2.61 -2.94 29.45
CA ARG A 124 -1.22 -2.98 28.99
C ARG A 124 -0.87 -1.76 28.15
N GLY A 125 0.41 -1.41 28.19
CA GLY A 125 1.03 -0.59 27.16
C GLY A 125 1.32 -1.45 25.95
N ASN A 126 1.44 -0.81 24.78
CA ASN A 126 1.81 -1.42 23.52
C ASN A 126 0.97 -2.64 23.07
N PRO A 127 -0.38 -2.50 22.94
CA PRO A 127 -1.21 -3.48 22.24
C PRO A 127 -0.59 -3.92 20.92
N LEU A 128 -0.52 -5.22 20.67
CA LEU A 128 0.01 -5.78 19.42
C LEU A 128 -0.82 -6.99 18.99
N ARG A 129 -1.14 -7.04 17.71
CA ARG A 129 -1.76 -8.21 17.08
C ARG A 129 -1.07 -8.54 15.77
N ARG A 130 -0.87 -9.84 15.53
CA ARG A 130 -0.40 -10.40 14.26
C ARG A 130 -1.51 -11.23 13.61
N ALA A 131 -1.63 -11.16 12.29
CA ALA A 131 -2.52 -12.02 11.52
C ALA A 131 -1.72 -13.18 10.91
N VAL A 132 -2.41 -14.29 10.66
CA VAL A 132 -1.84 -15.40 9.90
C VAL A 132 -1.66 -15.02 8.42
N PRO A 133 -0.63 -15.57 7.74
CA PRO A 133 -0.49 -15.44 6.29
C PRO A 133 -1.75 -15.91 5.54
N GLN A 134 -2.08 -15.25 4.44
CA GLN A 134 -3.34 -15.48 3.74
C GLN A 134 -3.36 -14.92 2.33
N ARG A 135 -4.29 -15.40 1.52
CA ARG A 135 -4.59 -14.84 0.20
C ARG A 135 -5.97 -14.19 0.20
N LEU A 136 -6.02 -12.92 -0.23
CA LEU A 136 -7.25 -12.17 -0.32
C LEU A 136 -8.05 -12.59 -1.58
N PRO A 137 -9.39 -12.71 -1.48
CA PRO A 137 -10.22 -13.00 -2.64
C PRO A 137 -10.26 -11.84 -3.63
N LYS A 138 -10.18 -10.58 -3.14
CA LYS A 138 -10.26 -9.36 -3.93
C LYS A 138 -9.13 -8.38 -3.59
N PHE A 139 -8.73 -7.57 -4.57
CA PHE A 139 -7.98 -6.33 -4.31
C PHE A 139 -8.88 -5.29 -3.65
N GLY A 140 -8.28 -4.25 -3.05
CA GLY A 140 -9.03 -3.19 -2.39
C GLY A 140 -8.25 -2.60 -1.23
N LYS A 141 -8.79 -2.72 -0.02
CA LYS A 141 -8.25 -2.06 1.18
C LYS A 141 -8.16 -3.03 2.34
N ALA A 142 -7.08 -2.95 3.10
CA ALA A 142 -6.87 -3.66 4.34
C ALA A 142 -6.65 -2.64 5.46
N CYS A 143 -7.43 -2.72 6.54
CA CYS A 143 -7.36 -1.78 7.65
C CYS A 143 -7.15 -2.49 8.98
N ALA A 144 -6.34 -1.91 9.86
CA ALA A 144 -6.35 -2.21 11.28
C ALA A 144 -7.30 -1.25 12.01
N LYS A 145 -8.10 -1.79 12.93
CA LYS A 145 -9.06 -1.05 13.75
C LYS A 145 -8.73 -1.29 15.21
N PHE A 146 -8.35 -0.25 15.93
CA PHE A 146 -8.04 -0.34 17.35
C PHE A 146 -9.26 0.05 18.19
N HIS A 147 -9.67 -0.86 19.07
CA HIS A 147 -10.77 -0.68 19.99
C HIS A 147 -10.26 -0.69 21.44
N VAL A 148 -10.86 0.15 22.27
CA VAL A 148 -10.63 0.21 23.73
C VAL A 148 -11.97 0.31 24.41
N ASN A 149 -12.25 -0.63 25.32
CA ASN A 149 -13.54 -0.71 26.03
C ASN A 149 -14.74 -0.74 25.06
N GLY A 150 -14.62 -1.52 23.99
CA GLY A 150 -15.64 -1.67 22.93
C GLY A 150 -15.70 -0.52 21.90
N LYS A 151 -15.18 0.67 22.22
CA LYS A 151 -15.21 1.84 21.31
C LYS A 151 -14.03 1.85 20.35
N LEU A 152 -14.30 2.19 19.08
CA LEU A 152 -13.26 2.38 18.06
C LEU A 152 -12.47 3.67 18.37
N ARG A 153 -11.14 3.59 18.43
CA ARG A 153 -10.26 4.70 18.80
C ARG A 153 -9.33 5.15 17.67
N ALA A 154 -8.91 4.23 16.80
CA ALA A 154 -8.10 4.57 15.63
C ALA A 154 -8.29 3.54 14.51
N VAL A 155 -8.07 3.99 13.27
CA VAL A 155 -8.05 3.17 12.07
C VAL A 155 -6.86 3.56 11.21
N GLN A 156 -6.10 2.57 10.77
CA GLN A 156 -5.05 2.73 9.77
C GLN A 156 -5.39 1.80 8.61
N CYS A 157 -5.29 2.27 7.36
CA CYS A 157 -5.57 1.46 6.18
C CYS A 157 -4.45 1.54 5.15
N HIS A 158 -4.32 0.46 4.37
CA HIS A 158 -3.51 0.36 3.16
C HIS A 158 -4.34 -0.13 1.99
N TYR A 159 -4.00 0.35 0.79
CA TYR A 159 -4.54 -0.23 -0.44
C TYR A 159 -3.74 -1.46 -0.83
N ILE A 160 -4.45 -2.54 -1.16
CA ILE A 160 -3.92 -3.76 -1.73
C ILE A 160 -4.20 -3.72 -3.22
N THR A 161 -3.18 -3.38 -4.01
CA THR A 161 -3.29 -3.22 -5.47
C THR A 161 -2.53 -4.32 -6.21
N ARG A 162 -2.66 -4.28 -7.53
CA ARG A 162 -1.82 -5.07 -8.45
C ARG A 162 -0.40 -4.52 -8.50
#